data_AF-A0A945LW58-F1
#
_entry.id   AF-A0A945LW58-F1
#
_cell.length_a   1.000
_cell.length_b   1.000
_cell.length_c   1.000
_cell.angle_alpha   90.00
_cell.angle_beta   90.00
_cell.angle_gamma   90.00
#
_symmetry.space_group_name_H-M   'P 1'
#
loop_
_entity.id
_entity.type
_entity.pdbx_description
1 polymer ?
#
loop_
_entity_poly.entity_id
_entity_poly.type
_entity_poly.pdbx_seq_one_letter_code
_entity_poly.pdbx_strand_id
1 'polypeptide(L)'
;MTDKKTAPASKTAPERDRSWMIRTYSGHSSAAASNALYRTNLAKGQTGLSVAFDLPTQTGYDSDQLLAKGEVGKVGVPICHVGDMKTLFEGIPLDKMNTSMTINAPAPWLLALYIAVAEDQGASRDQLAGTTQNDIIKEYLSRGTYIFPPAPSLKMTTDIIAFTSKEIPQWNPMNVCSYHLQEAGATPVQELAFALANACAVLDRVKEGGQISDKEFPHVAGRISFFVNAGMRFVTEMCKMMAFAELWDEICREKYAITEEKYRRFRYGMQVNSLGLTEQQPENNV
;
A
#
# COMPACT_ATOMS: atom_id res chain seq x y z
N MET A 1 35.60 -55.13 9.13
CA MET A 1 34.75 -54.02 9.60
C MET A 1 35.47 -52.73 9.26
N THR A 2 35.13 -52.12 8.13
CA THR A 2 35.74 -50.88 7.64
C THR A 2 34.78 -49.73 7.95
N ASP A 3 35.18 -48.89 8.90
CA ASP A 3 34.44 -47.71 9.32
C ASP A 3 34.30 -46.71 8.17
N LYS A 4 33.06 -46.49 7.74
CA LYS A 4 32.70 -45.37 6.86
C LYS A 4 32.73 -44.08 7.67
N LYS A 5 33.78 -43.28 7.46
CA LYS A 5 33.82 -41.88 7.89
C LYS A 5 32.66 -41.12 7.24
N THR A 6 31.71 -40.69 8.06
CA THR A 6 30.69 -39.71 7.70
C THR A 6 31.37 -38.38 7.38
N ALA A 7 31.08 -37.83 6.20
CA ALA A 7 31.53 -36.50 5.80
C ALA A 7 30.85 -35.44 6.69
N PRO A 8 31.56 -34.39 7.12
CA PRO A 8 30.96 -33.33 7.92
C PRO A 8 29.95 -32.53 7.08
N ALA A 9 28.76 -32.33 7.63
CA ALA A 9 27.73 -31.48 7.04
C ALA A 9 28.28 -30.05 6.83
N SER A 10 28.07 -29.53 5.62
CA SER A 10 28.40 -28.15 5.24
C SER A 10 27.72 -27.16 6.20
N LYS A 11 28.51 -26.51 7.05
CA LYS A 11 28.11 -25.35 7.85
C LYS A 11 28.16 -24.09 6.97
N THR A 12 27.19 -23.93 6.07
CA THR A 12 26.92 -22.60 5.52
C THR A 12 26.06 -21.87 6.55
N ALA A 13 26.57 -20.76 7.10
CA ALA A 13 25.76 -19.87 7.91
C ALA A 13 24.55 -19.41 7.07
N PRO A 14 23.34 -19.32 7.64
CA PRO A 14 22.18 -18.86 6.88
C PRO A 14 22.49 -17.49 6.27
N GLU A 15 22.20 -17.35 4.98
CA GLU A 15 22.32 -16.09 4.26
C GLU A 15 21.49 -15.04 5.00
N ARG A 16 22.07 -13.86 5.29
CA ARG A 16 21.34 -12.80 5.98
C ARG A 16 20.19 -12.34 5.10
N ASP A 17 19.00 -12.23 5.70
CA ASP A 17 17.85 -11.67 5.01
C ASP A 17 18.16 -10.26 4.50
N ARG A 18 17.59 -9.94 3.33
CA ARG A 18 17.69 -8.59 2.77
C ARG A 18 16.99 -7.60 3.72
N SER A 19 17.58 -6.44 3.91
CA SER A 19 16.96 -5.35 4.67
C SER A 19 15.62 -4.93 4.06
N TRP A 20 14.70 -4.45 4.90
CA TRP A 20 13.43 -3.89 4.44
C TRP A 20 13.65 -2.63 3.59
N MET A 21 12.66 -2.33 2.75
CA MET A 21 12.67 -1.11 1.93
C MET A 21 12.29 0.09 2.79
N ILE A 22 13.14 1.12 2.81
CA ILE A 22 12.86 2.38 3.51
C ILE A 22 12.10 3.30 2.56
N ARG A 23 10.85 3.63 2.93
CA ARG A 23 9.99 4.57 2.20
C ARG A 23 9.53 5.68 3.12
N THR A 24 9.99 6.90 2.88
CA THR A 24 9.50 8.06 3.61
C THR A 24 8.19 8.52 2.99
N TYR A 25 7.10 8.46 3.76
CA TYR A 25 5.81 9.03 3.37
C TYR A 25 5.95 10.55 3.30
N SER A 26 5.79 11.12 2.10
CA SER A 26 6.04 12.55 1.91
C SER A 26 5.18 13.16 0.81
N GLY A 27 4.75 14.38 1.07
CA GLY A 27 4.04 15.27 0.15
C GLY A 27 4.14 16.68 0.72
N HIS A 28 4.27 17.66 -0.15
CA HIS A 28 4.40 19.07 0.23
C HIS A 28 3.34 19.91 -0.51
N SER A 29 3.38 21.23 -0.33
CA SER A 29 2.29 22.16 -0.64
C SER A 29 2.00 22.34 -2.12
N SER A 30 2.84 21.79 -3.00
CA SER A 30 2.66 21.77 -4.44
C SER A 30 3.36 20.57 -5.07
N ALA A 31 3.01 20.27 -6.32
CA ALA A 31 3.66 19.21 -7.10
C ALA A 31 5.17 19.47 -7.26
N ALA A 32 5.57 20.71 -7.56
CA ALA A 32 6.97 21.09 -7.72
C ALA A 32 7.78 20.95 -6.41
N ALA A 33 7.22 21.38 -5.28
CA ALA A 33 7.87 21.22 -3.98
C ALA A 33 8.01 19.74 -3.59
N SER A 34 6.98 18.93 -3.86
CA SER A 34 7.00 17.49 -3.63
C SER A 34 8.04 16.79 -4.51
N ASN A 35 8.14 17.15 -5.80
CA ASN A 35 9.16 16.65 -6.72
C ASN A 35 10.57 16.95 -6.19
N ALA A 36 10.84 18.20 -5.79
CA ALA A 36 12.14 18.60 -5.26
C ALA A 36 12.53 17.77 -4.01
N LEU A 37 11.56 17.51 -3.12
CA LEU A 37 11.74 16.64 -1.96
C LEU A 37 12.04 15.19 -2.37
N TYR A 38 11.29 14.64 -3.33
CA TYR A 38 11.52 13.28 -3.83
C TYR A 38 12.91 13.12 -4.41
N ARG A 39 13.34 14.04 -5.27
CA ARG A 39 14.70 14.02 -5.86
C ARG A 39 15.79 14.13 -4.80
N THR A 40 15.58 14.97 -3.78
CA THR A 40 16.49 15.09 -2.63
C THR A 40 16.60 13.77 -1.86
N ASN A 41 15.48 13.10 -1.59
CA ASN A 41 15.46 11.84 -0.87
C ASN A 41 16.07 10.68 -1.68
N LEU A 42 15.79 10.63 -2.99
CA LEU A 42 16.41 9.66 -3.91
C LEU A 42 17.94 9.83 -3.93
N ALA A 43 18.44 11.07 -3.98
CA ALA A 43 19.88 11.36 -3.91
C ALA A 43 20.53 10.93 -2.57
N LYS A 44 19.74 10.83 -1.50
CA LYS A 44 20.17 10.32 -0.18
C LYS A 44 20.02 8.80 -0.02
N GLY A 45 19.63 8.09 -1.07
CA GLY A 45 19.55 6.62 -1.08
C GLY A 45 18.15 6.04 -0.78
N GLN A 46 17.09 6.85 -0.76
CA GLN A 46 15.72 6.32 -0.76
C GLN A 46 15.47 5.52 -2.05
N THR A 47 14.87 4.33 -1.94
CA THR A 47 14.74 3.38 -3.06
C THR A 47 13.31 3.21 -3.58
N GLY A 48 12.34 3.86 -2.95
CA GLY A 48 10.94 3.86 -3.39
C GLY A 48 10.25 5.17 -3.03
N LEU A 49 9.24 5.56 -3.80
CA LEU A 49 8.47 6.78 -3.57
C LEU A 49 7.20 6.46 -2.79
N SER A 50 6.73 7.44 -2.02
CA SER A 50 5.47 7.34 -1.28
C SER A 50 4.78 8.69 -1.30
N VAL A 51 3.70 8.78 -2.06
CA VAL A 51 2.98 10.02 -2.35
C VAL A 51 1.84 10.21 -1.35
N ALA A 52 1.89 11.33 -0.63
CA ALA A 52 0.82 11.84 0.21
C ALA A 52 0.05 12.92 -0.53
N PHE A 53 -1.25 12.72 -0.76
CA PHE A 53 -2.12 13.71 -1.42
C PHE A 53 -2.79 14.62 -0.40
N ASP A 54 -3.18 15.83 -0.80
CA ASP A 54 -3.96 16.71 0.06
C ASP A 54 -5.39 16.20 0.28
N LEU A 55 -6.13 16.85 1.17
CA LEU A 55 -7.50 16.44 1.49
C LEU A 55 -8.48 16.64 0.30
N PRO A 56 -8.44 17.77 -0.44
CA PRO A 56 -9.24 17.94 -1.66
C PRO A 56 -9.04 16.80 -2.67
N THR A 57 -7.79 16.44 -2.99
CA THR A 57 -7.49 15.33 -3.91
C THR A 57 -8.03 14.01 -3.36
N GLN A 58 -7.86 13.72 -2.06
CA GLN A 58 -8.37 12.51 -1.42
C GLN A 58 -9.91 12.41 -1.45
N THR A 59 -10.60 13.54 -1.46
CA THR A 59 -12.07 13.63 -1.47
C THR A 59 -12.66 13.93 -2.85
N GLY A 60 -11.83 13.99 -3.89
CA GLY A 60 -12.26 14.14 -5.28
C GLY A 60 -12.67 15.55 -5.68
N TYR A 61 -12.16 16.58 -4.99
CA TYR A 61 -12.37 17.98 -5.37
C TYR A 61 -11.14 18.56 -6.06
N ASP A 62 -11.38 19.34 -7.11
CA ASP A 62 -10.37 20.22 -7.70
C ASP A 62 -10.01 21.36 -6.73
N SER A 63 -8.81 21.93 -6.90
CA SER A 63 -8.27 22.95 -5.98
C SER A 63 -9.05 24.27 -5.99
N ASP A 64 -9.81 24.56 -7.05
CA ASP A 64 -10.64 25.76 -7.19
C ASP A 64 -12.08 25.57 -6.66
N GLN A 65 -12.44 24.37 -6.21
CA GLN A 65 -13.74 24.09 -5.60
C GLN A 65 -13.89 24.85 -4.29
N LEU A 66 -15.10 25.39 -4.04
CA LEU A 66 -15.38 26.16 -2.83
C LEU A 66 -15.11 25.36 -1.54
N LEU A 67 -15.43 24.06 -1.55
CA LEU A 67 -15.22 23.16 -0.41
C LEU A 67 -13.74 22.78 -0.18
N ALA A 68 -12.88 22.94 -1.18
CA ALA A 68 -11.45 22.67 -1.06
C ALA A 68 -10.67 23.82 -0.38
N LYS A 69 -11.28 25.00 -0.30
CA LYS A 69 -10.63 26.22 0.19
C LYS A 69 -10.10 26.02 1.62
N GLY A 70 -8.80 26.27 1.79
CA GLY A 70 -8.10 26.16 3.08
C GLY A 70 -7.44 24.81 3.35
N GLU A 71 -7.70 23.81 2.51
CA GLU A 71 -7.14 22.46 2.65
C GLU A 71 -6.20 22.07 1.49
N VAL A 72 -6.21 22.85 0.40
CA VAL A 72 -5.30 22.68 -0.75
C VAL A 72 -3.84 22.72 -0.31
N GLY A 73 -3.10 21.65 -0.58
CA GLY A 73 -1.65 21.56 -0.29
C GLY A 73 -1.27 21.49 1.20
N LYS A 74 -2.24 21.42 2.12
CA LYS A 74 -1.95 21.52 3.56
C LYS A 74 -1.31 20.26 4.16
N VAL A 75 -1.80 19.10 3.73
CA VAL A 75 -1.43 17.78 4.29
C VAL A 75 -0.81 16.84 3.24
N GLY A 76 -0.56 17.33 2.04
CA GLY A 76 -0.01 16.57 0.94
C GLY A 76 -0.05 17.35 -0.36
N VAL A 77 0.28 16.69 -1.47
CA VAL A 77 0.32 17.31 -2.79
C VAL A 77 -1.10 17.46 -3.38
N PRO A 78 -1.47 18.64 -3.93
CA PRO A 78 -2.68 18.80 -4.73
C PRO A 78 -2.45 18.22 -6.14
N ILE A 79 -3.35 17.36 -6.62
CA ILE A 79 -3.33 16.82 -7.99
C ILE A 79 -4.75 16.89 -8.57
N CYS A 80 -4.99 17.81 -9.50
CA CYS A 80 -6.29 17.99 -10.15
C CYS A 80 -6.29 17.34 -11.55
N HIS A 81 -5.17 17.45 -12.26
CA HIS A 81 -5.05 16.98 -13.64
C HIS A 81 -3.68 16.41 -13.97
N VAL A 82 -3.52 15.87 -15.20
CA VAL A 82 -2.26 15.27 -15.66
C VAL A 82 -1.06 16.23 -15.58
N GLY A 83 -1.25 17.54 -15.74
CA GLY A 83 -0.17 18.53 -15.63
C GLY A 83 0.49 18.57 -14.25
N ASP A 84 -0.29 18.36 -13.18
CA ASP A 84 0.23 18.33 -11.81
C ASP A 84 1.01 17.03 -11.59
N MET A 85 0.48 15.91 -12.11
CA MET A 85 1.16 14.62 -12.05
C MET A 85 2.48 14.64 -12.85
N LYS A 86 2.51 15.31 -14.01
CA LYS A 86 3.74 15.54 -14.79
C LYS A 86 4.76 16.32 -13.98
N THR A 87 4.33 17.40 -13.34
CA THR A 87 5.18 18.23 -12.48
C THR A 87 5.70 17.44 -11.29
N LEU A 88 4.85 16.61 -10.66
CA LEU A 88 5.22 15.78 -9.51
C LEU A 88 6.35 14.80 -9.82
N PHE A 89 6.36 14.23 -11.04
CA PHE A 89 7.32 13.22 -11.47
C PHE A 89 8.33 13.72 -12.52
N GLU A 90 8.47 15.03 -12.68
CA GLU A 90 9.45 15.61 -13.59
C GLU A 90 10.88 15.15 -13.22
N GLY A 91 11.60 14.59 -14.21
CA GLY A 91 12.95 14.08 -14.00
C GLY A 91 13.05 12.82 -13.13
N ILE A 92 11.93 12.16 -12.83
CA ILE A 92 11.87 10.89 -12.10
C ILE A 92 11.39 9.79 -13.07
N PRO A 93 12.25 8.82 -13.44
CA PRO A 93 11.89 7.79 -14.42
C PRO A 93 10.99 6.72 -13.80
N LEU A 94 9.70 6.73 -14.13
CA LEU A 94 8.68 5.90 -13.47
C LEU A 94 8.83 4.39 -13.72
N ASP A 95 9.47 3.99 -14.83
CA ASP A 95 9.84 2.59 -15.16
C ASP A 95 10.86 1.98 -14.19
N LYS A 96 11.58 2.82 -13.44
CA LYS A 96 12.63 2.42 -12.49
C LYS A 96 12.22 2.64 -11.04
N MET A 97 11.05 3.21 -10.79
CA MET A 97 10.57 3.53 -9.46
C MET A 97 9.63 2.46 -8.94
N ASN A 98 9.63 2.30 -7.61
CA ASN A 98 8.54 1.64 -6.91
C ASN A 98 7.72 2.69 -6.15
N THR A 99 6.58 3.08 -6.73
CA THR A 99 5.78 4.20 -6.22
C THR A 99 4.58 3.70 -5.41
N SER A 100 4.47 4.14 -4.16
CA SER A 100 3.27 3.96 -3.35
C SER A 100 2.43 5.22 -3.40
N MET A 101 1.14 5.09 -3.69
CA MET A 101 0.16 6.18 -3.67
C MET A 101 -0.85 5.92 -2.55
N THR A 102 -0.81 6.74 -1.50
CA THR A 102 -1.78 6.67 -0.39
C THR A 102 -3.06 7.38 -0.80
N ILE A 103 -3.81 6.71 -1.66
CA ILE A 103 -5.06 7.21 -2.24
C ILE A 103 -6.11 6.10 -2.24
N ASN A 104 -7.36 6.46 -2.00
CA ASN A 104 -8.45 5.50 -1.78
C ASN A 104 -9.63 5.75 -2.73
N ALA A 105 -10.62 6.57 -2.37
CA ALA A 105 -11.83 6.74 -3.19
C ALA A 105 -11.55 7.21 -4.64
N PRO A 106 -10.63 8.16 -4.89
CA PRO A 106 -10.24 8.54 -6.25
C PRO A 106 -9.03 7.75 -6.79
N ALA A 107 -8.66 6.61 -6.18
CA ALA A 107 -7.53 5.79 -6.65
C ALA A 107 -7.59 5.43 -8.15
N PRO A 108 -8.76 5.13 -8.77
CA PRO A 108 -8.79 4.84 -10.21
C PRO A 108 -8.31 6.03 -11.06
N TRP A 109 -8.70 7.24 -10.66
CA TRP A 109 -8.33 8.48 -11.34
C TRP A 109 -6.83 8.76 -11.20
N LEU A 110 -6.30 8.73 -9.97
CA LEU A 110 -4.89 9.02 -9.72
C LEU A 110 -3.97 7.96 -10.36
N LEU A 111 -4.39 6.69 -10.39
CA LEU A 111 -3.67 5.65 -11.10
C LEU A 111 -3.67 5.88 -12.62
N ALA A 112 -4.80 6.30 -13.20
CA ALA A 112 -4.85 6.64 -14.62
C ALA A 112 -3.92 7.81 -14.97
N LEU A 113 -3.88 8.86 -14.14
CA LEU A 113 -2.94 9.97 -14.32
C LEU A 113 -1.48 9.52 -14.20
N TYR A 114 -1.17 8.65 -13.23
CA TYR A 114 0.17 8.09 -13.07
C TYR A 114 0.61 7.29 -14.31
N ILE A 115 -0.28 6.44 -14.84
CA ILE A 115 -0.03 5.66 -16.06
C ILE A 115 0.21 6.59 -17.26
N ALA A 116 -0.63 7.60 -17.45
CA ALA A 116 -0.48 8.55 -18.56
C ALA A 116 0.86 9.29 -18.51
N VAL A 117 1.32 9.69 -17.32
CA VAL A 117 2.64 10.31 -17.16
C VAL A 117 3.77 9.32 -17.46
N ALA A 118 3.63 8.06 -17.05
CA ALA A 118 4.63 7.04 -17.35
C ALA A 118 4.71 6.73 -18.85
N GLU A 119 3.58 6.64 -19.53
CA GLU A 119 3.50 6.46 -20.99
C GLU A 119 4.11 7.66 -21.73
N ASP A 120 3.84 8.89 -21.28
CA ASP A 120 4.47 10.11 -21.83
C ASP A 120 6.00 10.14 -21.62
N GLN A 121 6.51 9.47 -20.57
CA GLN A 121 7.95 9.26 -20.37
C GLN A 121 8.53 8.12 -21.23
N GLY A 122 7.69 7.38 -21.96
CA GLY A 122 8.08 6.24 -22.80
C GLY A 122 8.12 4.89 -22.07
N ALA A 123 7.61 4.80 -20.84
CA ALA A 123 7.52 3.55 -20.10
C ALA A 123 6.32 2.71 -20.58
N SER A 124 6.51 1.40 -20.74
CA SER A 124 5.38 0.49 -20.94
C SER A 124 4.74 0.12 -19.59
N ARG A 125 3.44 -0.16 -19.60
CA ARG A 125 2.67 -0.43 -18.38
C ARG A 125 3.22 -1.61 -17.57
N ASP A 126 3.74 -2.63 -18.23
CA ASP A 126 4.30 -3.83 -17.59
C ASP A 126 5.60 -3.57 -16.81
N GLN A 127 6.26 -2.43 -17.06
CA GLN A 127 7.44 -1.98 -16.31
C GLN A 127 7.07 -1.26 -15.01
N LEU A 128 5.81 -0.81 -14.86
CA LEU A 128 5.42 -0.02 -13.69
C LEU A 128 5.28 -0.92 -12.46
N ALA A 129 5.98 -0.53 -11.39
CA ALA A 129 5.90 -1.17 -10.09
C ALA A 129 5.43 -0.17 -9.05
N GLY A 130 4.53 -0.59 -8.17
CA GLY A 130 3.98 0.30 -7.18
C GLY A 130 2.82 -0.26 -6.40
N THR A 131 2.14 0.62 -5.69
CA THR A 131 1.02 0.28 -4.82
C THR A 131 0.01 1.41 -4.79
N THR A 132 -1.26 1.10 -4.96
CA THR A 132 -2.38 1.98 -4.56
C THR A 132 -2.90 1.50 -3.20
N GLN A 133 -3.20 2.41 -2.28
CA GLN A 133 -3.82 1.99 -1.01
C GLN A 133 -5.18 1.35 -1.27
N ASN A 134 -6.08 2.06 -1.96
CA ASN A 134 -7.33 1.51 -2.52
C ASN A 134 -8.13 0.62 -1.53
N ASP A 135 -8.04 0.91 -0.23
CA ASP A 135 -8.78 0.21 0.80
C ASP A 135 -10.00 1.06 1.16
N ILE A 136 -11.09 0.90 0.41
CA ILE A 136 -12.27 1.71 0.64
C ILE A 136 -13.02 1.30 1.92
N ILE A 137 -12.94 0.05 2.36
CA ILE A 137 -13.71 -0.41 3.53
C ILE A 137 -13.26 0.34 4.77
N LYS A 138 -11.94 0.49 4.98
CA LYS A 138 -11.42 1.27 6.11
C LYS A 138 -11.74 2.78 6.03
N GLU A 139 -12.06 3.32 4.85
CA GLU A 139 -12.53 4.72 4.76
C GLU A 139 -13.83 4.93 5.52
N TYR A 140 -14.77 3.99 5.47
CA TYR A 140 -16.02 4.09 6.22
C TYR A 140 -15.86 3.79 7.70
N LEU A 141 -14.85 2.99 8.08
CA LEU A 141 -14.65 2.54 9.45
C LEU A 141 -13.83 3.51 10.30
N SER A 142 -12.81 4.17 9.73
CA SER A 142 -11.86 4.94 10.53
C SER A 142 -11.30 6.22 9.90
N ARG A 143 -11.26 6.34 8.56
CA ARG A 143 -10.53 7.44 7.90
C ARG A 143 -11.40 8.58 7.34
N GLY A 144 -12.58 8.28 6.82
CA GLY A 144 -13.59 9.26 6.42
C GLY A 144 -13.43 9.93 5.06
N THR A 145 -12.51 9.51 4.18
CA THR A 145 -12.30 10.10 2.84
C THR A 145 -12.99 9.32 1.71
N TYR A 146 -14.17 8.77 1.98
CA TYR A 146 -15.02 8.13 0.97
C TYR A 146 -15.82 9.16 0.17
N ILE A 147 -16.18 8.82 -1.07
CA ILE A 147 -16.94 9.71 -1.98
C ILE A 147 -18.32 9.11 -2.29
N PHE A 148 -18.36 7.85 -2.72
CA PHE A 148 -19.59 7.17 -3.12
C PHE A 148 -20.08 6.22 -2.04
N PRO A 149 -21.31 5.68 -2.11
CA PRO A 149 -21.77 4.62 -1.22
C PRO A 149 -20.89 3.35 -1.28
N PRO A 150 -21.01 2.43 -0.31
CA PRO A 150 -20.13 1.26 -0.21
C PRO A 150 -20.08 0.37 -1.46
N ALA A 151 -21.24 0.05 -2.06
CA ALA A 151 -21.31 -0.87 -3.21
C ALA A 151 -20.59 -0.35 -4.47
N PRO A 152 -20.84 0.87 -4.99
CA PRO A 152 -20.11 1.40 -6.14
C PRO A 152 -18.62 1.62 -5.83
N SER A 153 -18.28 2.03 -4.61
CA SER A 153 -16.86 2.20 -4.25
C SER A 153 -16.10 0.87 -4.23
N LEU A 154 -16.70 -0.20 -3.69
CA LEU A 154 -16.10 -1.53 -3.71
C LEU A 154 -15.97 -2.06 -5.16
N LYS A 155 -16.94 -1.75 -6.04
CA LYS A 155 -16.82 -2.07 -7.47
C LYS A 155 -15.58 -1.42 -8.09
N MET A 156 -15.34 -0.14 -7.84
CA MET A 156 -14.14 0.56 -8.34
C MET A 156 -12.84 -0.06 -7.82
N THR A 157 -12.82 -0.45 -6.54
CA THR A 157 -11.68 -1.19 -5.96
C THR A 157 -11.43 -2.49 -6.73
N THR A 158 -12.47 -3.27 -7.02
CA THR A 158 -12.32 -4.53 -7.79
C THR A 158 -11.97 -4.31 -9.26
N ASP A 159 -12.43 -3.22 -9.89
CA ASP A 159 -12.06 -2.87 -11.26
C ASP A 159 -10.56 -2.53 -11.35
N ILE A 160 -10.00 -1.79 -10.37
CA ILE A 160 -8.53 -1.56 -10.30
C ILE A 160 -7.78 -2.88 -10.17
N ILE A 161 -8.26 -3.79 -9.29
CA ILE A 161 -7.63 -5.09 -9.08
C ILE A 161 -7.60 -5.87 -10.41
N ALA A 162 -8.72 -5.94 -11.13
CA ALA A 162 -8.81 -6.65 -12.40
C ALA A 162 -7.99 -6.01 -13.52
N PHE A 163 -7.94 -4.68 -13.58
CA PHE A 163 -7.14 -3.95 -14.56
C PHE A 163 -5.65 -4.18 -14.35
N THR A 164 -5.16 -3.93 -13.13
CA THR A 164 -3.73 -4.03 -12.82
C THR A 164 -3.21 -5.46 -12.89
N SER A 165 -4.01 -6.48 -12.58
CA SER A 165 -3.58 -7.87 -12.73
C SER A 165 -3.27 -8.26 -14.18
N LYS A 166 -3.84 -7.54 -15.17
CA LYS A 166 -3.68 -7.81 -16.60
C LYS A 166 -2.66 -6.87 -17.24
N GLU A 167 -2.77 -5.58 -16.95
CA GLU A 167 -2.02 -4.52 -17.64
C GLU A 167 -0.76 -4.08 -16.90
N ILE A 168 -0.72 -4.24 -15.57
CA ILE A 168 0.37 -3.74 -14.71
C ILE A 168 0.76 -4.84 -13.69
N PRO A 169 1.27 -5.99 -14.14
CA PRO A 169 1.43 -7.18 -13.33
C PRO A 169 2.35 -6.99 -12.12
N GLN A 170 3.17 -5.94 -12.06
CA GLN A 170 4.03 -5.63 -10.91
C GLN A 170 3.40 -4.66 -9.89
N TRP A 171 2.18 -4.20 -10.12
CA TRP A 171 1.44 -3.33 -9.22
C TRP A 171 0.77 -4.13 -8.08
N ASN A 172 0.77 -3.56 -6.87
CA ASN A 172 -0.04 -4.05 -5.77
C ASN A 172 -1.33 -3.21 -5.75
N PRO A 173 -2.48 -3.76 -6.20
CA PRO A 173 -3.69 -2.97 -6.45
C PRO A 173 -4.38 -2.45 -5.19
N MET A 174 -4.14 -3.11 -4.07
CA MET A 174 -4.71 -2.76 -2.79
C MET A 174 -3.68 -3.03 -1.70
N ASN A 175 -3.59 -2.08 -0.79
CA ASN A 175 -2.87 -2.19 0.45
C ASN A 175 -3.85 -2.07 1.61
N VAL A 176 -4.24 -3.21 2.17
CA VAL A 176 -5.20 -3.33 3.27
C VAL A 176 -4.61 -2.63 4.49
N CYS A 177 -5.24 -1.52 4.87
CA CYS A 177 -4.59 -0.52 5.70
C CYS A 177 -5.19 -0.52 7.11
N SER A 178 -4.61 -1.37 7.96
CA SER A 178 -5.02 -1.52 9.35
C SER A 178 -4.51 -0.39 10.23
N TYR A 179 -3.46 0.34 9.79
CA TYR A 179 -2.89 1.49 10.49
C TYR A 179 -3.95 2.45 11.06
N HIS A 180 -4.87 2.91 10.19
CA HIS A 180 -5.90 3.89 10.57
C HIS A 180 -6.93 3.33 11.56
N LEU A 181 -7.15 2.02 11.59
CA LEU A 181 -8.05 1.42 12.56
C LEU A 181 -7.49 1.60 13.97
N GLN A 182 -6.19 1.33 14.16
CA GLN A 182 -5.56 1.53 15.46
C GLN A 182 -5.43 3.02 15.82
N GLU A 183 -5.15 3.90 14.85
CA GLU A 183 -5.18 5.36 15.07
C GLU A 183 -6.58 5.87 15.45
N ALA A 184 -7.65 5.17 15.06
CA ALA A 184 -9.02 5.46 15.48
C ALA A 184 -9.42 4.78 16.81
N GLY A 185 -8.48 4.10 17.47
CA GLY A 185 -8.67 3.47 18.78
C GLY A 185 -8.95 1.96 18.76
N ALA A 186 -8.81 1.28 17.63
CA ALA A 186 -8.91 -0.18 17.59
C ALA A 186 -7.78 -0.83 18.41
N THR A 187 -8.13 -1.83 19.22
CA THR A 187 -7.14 -2.68 19.88
C THR A 187 -6.35 -3.53 18.85
N PRO A 188 -5.15 -4.04 19.18
CA PRO A 188 -4.39 -4.93 18.29
C PRO A 188 -5.20 -6.12 17.75
N VAL A 189 -6.12 -6.67 18.56
CA VAL A 189 -7.02 -7.77 18.15
C VAL A 189 -8.04 -7.29 17.12
N GLN A 190 -8.66 -6.14 17.35
CA GLN A 190 -9.63 -5.54 16.42
C GLN A 190 -8.96 -5.13 15.10
N GLU A 191 -7.78 -4.50 15.17
CA GLU A 191 -6.99 -4.16 14.00
C GLU A 191 -6.77 -5.39 13.11
N LEU A 192 -6.30 -6.49 13.71
CA LEU A 192 -6.06 -7.74 12.99
C LEU A 192 -7.35 -8.33 12.41
N ALA A 193 -8.40 -8.45 13.22
CA ALA A 193 -9.64 -9.06 12.80
C ALA A 193 -10.30 -8.27 11.65
N PHE A 194 -10.38 -6.95 11.78
CA PHE A 194 -10.99 -6.08 10.77
C PHE A 194 -10.15 -6.04 9.48
N ALA A 195 -8.83 -6.00 9.57
CA ALA A 195 -7.98 -6.00 8.38
C ALA A 195 -8.11 -7.30 7.57
N LEU A 196 -8.07 -8.46 8.24
CA LEU A 196 -8.26 -9.75 7.56
C LEU A 196 -9.68 -9.90 7.00
N ALA A 197 -10.69 -9.43 7.72
CA ALA A 197 -12.08 -9.41 7.23
C ALA A 197 -12.24 -8.50 6.01
N ASN A 198 -11.62 -7.31 6.01
CA ASN A 198 -11.63 -6.39 4.86
C ASN A 198 -10.97 -7.02 3.63
N ALA A 199 -9.79 -7.63 3.80
CA ALA A 199 -9.10 -8.35 2.74
C ALA A 199 -9.99 -9.46 2.15
N CYS A 200 -10.67 -10.21 3.02
CA CYS A 200 -11.61 -11.25 2.60
C CYS A 200 -12.80 -10.68 1.82
N ALA A 201 -13.44 -9.62 2.32
CA ALA A 201 -14.59 -9.02 1.66
C ALA A 201 -14.27 -8.53 0.24
N VAL A 202 -13.07 -7.97 0.04
CA VAL A 202 -12.61 -7.56 -1.30
C VAL A 202 -12.33 -8.77 -2.18
N LEU A 203 -11.62 -9.78 -1.69
CA LEU A 203 -11.31 -11.00 -2.45
C LEU A 203 -12.57 -11.80 -2.82
N ASP A 204 -13.54 -11.90 -1.93
CA ASP A 204 -14.84 -12.50 -2.20
C ASP A 204 -15.54 -11.75 -3.34
N ARG A 205 -15.55 -10.40 -3.30
CA ARG A 205 -16.13 -9.60 -4.38
C ARG A 205 -15.39 -9.74 -5.71
N VAL A 206 -14.07 -9.92 -5.69
CA VAL A 206 -13.28 -10.20 -6.90
C VAL A 206 -13.72 -11.53 -7.53
N LYS A 207 -13.92 -12.59 -6.74
CA LYS A 207 -14.45 -13.88 -7.23
C LYS A 207 -15.86 -13.74 -7.80
N GLU A 208 -16.75 -13.09 -7.05
CA GLU A 208 -18.15 -12.86 -7.45
C GLU A 208 -18.26 -12.06 -8.76
N GLY A 209 -17.35 -11.11 -8.97
CA GLY A 209 -17.37 -10.20 -10.12
C GLY A 209 -17.00 -10.85 -11.46
N GLY A 210 -16.41 -12.05 -11.47
CA GLY A 210 -16.11 -12.82 -12.68
C GLY A 210 -15.07 -12.21 -13.63
N GLN A 211 -14.40 -11.11 -13.25
CA GLN A 211 -13.38 -10.46 -14.09
C GLN A 211 -12.00 -11.16 -14.06
N ILE A 212 -11.80 -12.01 -13.04
CA ILE A 212 -10.58 -12.77 -12.74
C ILE A 212 -10.95 -14.25 -12.79
N SER A 213 -10.24 -15.04 -13.60
CA SER A 213 -10.45 -16.48 -13.64
C SER A 213 -9.91 -17.17 -12.39
N ASP A 214 -10.39 -18.38 -12.09
CA ASP A 214 -9.88 -19.19 -10.97
C ASP A 214 -8.37 -19.42 -11.04
N LYS A 215 -7.81 -19.49 -12.26
CA LYS A 215 -6.36 -19.64 -12.50
C LYS A 215 -5.57 -18.37 -12.16
N GLU A 216 -6.16 -17.20 -12.36
CA GLU A 216 -5.53 -15.89 -12.08
C GLU A 216 -5.72 -15.47 -10.61
N PHE A 217 -6.76 -15.97 -9.94
CA PHE A 217 -7.11 -15.57 -8.59
C PHE A 217 -5.96 -15.71 -7.57
N PRO A 218 -5.14 -16.78 -7.55
CA PRO A 218 -3.98 -16.86 -6.66
C PRO A 218 -2.99 -15.71 -6.86
N HIS A 219 -2.78 -15.27 -8.10
CA HIS A 219 -1.90 -14.13 -8.38
C HIS A 219 -2.45 -12.83 -7.79
N VAL A 220 -3.77 -12.61 -7.91
CA VAL A 220 -4.44 -11.45 -7.32
C VAL A 220 -4.30 -11.44 -5.80
N ALA A 221 -4.59 -12.56 -5.13
CA ALA A 221 -4.42 -12.69 -3.69
C ALA A 221 -2.97 -12.43 -3.26
N GLY A 222 -2.01 -12.99 -4.01
CA GLY A 222 -0.59 -12.76 -3.82
C GLY A 222 -0.12 -11.33 -4.12
N ARG A 223 -0.96 -10.48 -4.75
CA ARG A 223 -0.69 -9.05 -5.00
C ARG A 223 -1.34 -8.13 -3.97
N ILE A 224 -2.25 -8.62 -3.14
CA ILE A 224 -2.72 -7.88 -1.95
C ILE A 224 -1.53 -7.70 -0.98
N SER A 225 -1.41 -6.50 -0.44
CA SER A 225 -0.43 -6.16 0.59
C SER A 225 -1.14 -5.53 1.79
N PHE A 226 -0.42 -5.39 2.90
CA PHE A 226 -0.96 -4.85 4.15
C PHE A 226 -0.14 -3.65 4.64
N PHE A 227 -0.79 -2.72 5.33
CA PHE A 227 -0.15 -1.56 5.94
C PHE A 227 -0.55 -1.49 7.40
N VAL A 228 0.37 -1.92 8.25
CA VAL A 228 0.11 -2.20 9.66
C VAL A 228 0.65 -1.10 10.57
N ASN A 229 -0.01 -0.92 11.72
CA ASN A 229 0.49 -0.07 12.78
C ASN A 229 1.57 -0.79 13.60
N ALA A 230 2.56 -0.04 14.11
CA ALA A 230 3.45 -0.47 15.17
C ALA A 230 3.26 0.41 16.41
N GLY A 231 2.45 -0.10 17.35
CA GLY A 231 2.20 0.51 18.65
C GLY A 231 3.36 0.40 19.65
N MET A 232 3.21 1.06 20.80
CA MET A 232 4.22 1.07 21.87
C MET A 232 4.36 -0.28 22.60
N ARG A 233 3.35 -1.15 22.52
CA ARG A 233 3.34 -2.44 23.24
C ARG A 233 4.16 -3.48 22.50
N PHE A 234 5.49 -3.36 22.53
CA PHE A 234 6.45 -4.16 21.76
C PHE A 234 6.08 -5.65 21.62
N VAL A 235 5.92 -6.37 22.74
CA VAL A 235 5.58 -7.82 22.70
C VAL A 235 4.23 -8.07 22.05
N THR A 236 3.22 -7.24 22.34
CA THR A 236 1.89 -7.38 21.75
C THR A 236 1.91 -7.14 20.25
N GLU A 237 2.63 -6.12 19.78
CA GLU A 237 2.76 -5.82 18.35
C GLU A 237 3.53 -6.93 17.60
N MET A 238 4.59 -7.47 18.21
CA MET A 238 5.30 -8.64 17.66
C MET A 238 4.38 -9.85 17.52
N CYS A 239 3.60 -10.18 18.56
CA CYS A 239 2.62 -11.26 18.51
C CYS A 239 1.52 -11.01 17.47
N LYS A 240 1.04 -9.76 17.35
CA LYS A 240 0.08 -9.35 16.33
C LYS A 240 0.61 -9.64 14.92
N MET A 241 1.86 -9.31 14.65
CA MET A 241 2.47 -9.55 13.34
C MET A 241 2.65 -11.04 13.01
N MET A 242 3.01 -11.86 14.00
CA MET A 242 3.06 -13.32 13.82
C MET A 242 1.66 -13.89 13.54
N ALA A 243 0.66 -13.46 14.31
CA ALA A 243 -0.73 -13.89 14.11
C ALA A 243 -1.28 -13.45 12.74
N PHE A 244 -0.95 -12.24 12.28
CA PHE A 244 -1.32 -11.78 10.93
C PHE A 244 -0.79 -12.73 9.84
N ALA A 245 0.48 -13.12 9.95
CA ALA A 245 1.10 -13.99 8.97
C ALA A 245 0.49 -15.40 8.96
N GLU A 246 0.29 -16.00 10.13
CA GLU A 246 -0.31 -17.33 10.28
C GLU A 246 -1.76 -17.36 9.78
N LEU A 247 -2.58 -16.40 10.23
CA LEU A 247 -4.00 -16.35 9.86
C LEU A 247 -4.20 -16.02 8.39
N TRP A 248 -3.35 -15.16 7.80
CA TRP A 248 -3.42 -14.90 6.36
C TRP A 248 -3.07 -16.13 5.52
N ASP A 249 -2.05 -16.91 5.92
CA ASP A 249 -1.71 -18.17 5.26
C ASP A 249 -2.87 -19.18 5.38
N GLU A 250 -3.44 -19.34 6.58
CA GLU A 250 -4.58 -20.21 6.84
C GLU A 250 -5.80 -19.83 5.99
N ILE A 251 -6.20 -18.55 6.00
CA ILE A 251 -7.31 -18.04 5.19
C ILE A 251 -7.08 -18.31 3.71
N CYS A 252 -5.89 -17.99 3.18
CA CYS A 252 -5.59 -18.21 1.77
C CYS A 252 -5.62 -19.70 1.39
N ARG A 253 -5.12 -20.56 2.27
CA ARG A 253 -5.07 -22.01 2.06
C ARG A 253 -6.45 -22.65 2.16
N GLU A 254 -7.21 -22.32 3.19
CA GLU A 254 -8.44 -23.05 3.56
C GLU A 254 -9.69 -22.45 2.93
N LYS A 255 -9.85 -21.12 3.01
CA LYS A 255 -11.01 -20.44 2.41
C LYS A 255 -10.89 -20.33 0.90
N TYR A 256 -9.70 -20.01 0.40
CA TYR A 256 -9.50 -19.74 -1.03
C TYR A 256 -8.82 -20.87 -1.81
N ALA A 257 -8.41 -21.95 -1.15
CA ALA A 257 -7.76 -23.11 -1.78
C ALA A 257 -6.49 -22.76 -2.58
N ILE A 258 -5.76 -21.69 -2.19
CA ILE A 258 -4.52 -21.30 -2.85
C ILE A 258 -3.41 -22.24 -2.39
N THR A 259 -2.85 -23.04 -3.31
CA THR A 259 -1.87 -24.08 -2.97
C THR A 259 -0.43 -23.59 -3.03
N GLU A 260 -0.15 -22.55 -3.80
CA GLU A 260 1.17 -21.98 -3.98
C GLU A 260 1.54 -21.04 -2.83
N GLU A 261 2.49 -21.46 -2.00
CA GLU A 261 2.93 -20.70 -0.81
C GLU A 261 3.34 -19.26 -1.13
N LYS A 262 3.97 -19.02 -2.29
CA LYS A 262 4.38 -17.68 -2.72
C LYS A 262 3.23 -16.67 -2.78
N TYR A 263 2.00 -17.13 -3.03
CA TYR A 263 0.80 -16.29 -3.11
C TYR A 263 0.06 -16.13 -1.78
N ARG A 264 0.47 -16.88 -0.74
CA ARG A 264 -0.08 -16.77 0.62
C ARG A 264 0.79 -15.97 1.58
N ARG A 265 1.96 -15.50 1.12
CA ARG A 265 2.87 -14.70 1.94
C ARG A 265 2.21 -13.39 2.38
N PHE A 266 2.23 -13.13 3.68
CA PHE A 266 1.79 -11.85 4.24
C PHE A 266 2.84 -10.77 3.97
N ARG A 267 2.60 -9.95 2.95
CA ARG A 267 3.49 -8.86 2.53
C ARG A 267 2.97 -7.56 3.11
N TYR A 268 3.80 -6.84 3.88
CA TYR A 268 3.36 -5.63 4.55
C TYR A 268 4.38 -4.49 4.53
N GLY A 269 3.87 -3.27 4.58
CA GLY A 269 4.57 -2.10 5.08
C GLY A 269 4.12 -1.80 6.50
N MET A 270 4.93 -1.09 7.26
CA MET A 270 4.67 -0.77 8.65
C MET A 270 4.95 0.71 8.90
N GLN A 271 4.10 1.35 9.70
CA GLN A 271 4.32 2.70 10.20
C GLN A 271 4.17 2.72 11.72
N VAL A 272 5.08 3.45 12.36
CA VAL A 272 5.05 3.67 13.81
C VAL A 272 3.80 4.47 14.16
N ASN A 273 3.13 4.05 15.23
CA ASN A 273 1.92 4.68 15.75
C ASN A 273 2.15 6.17 16.03
N SER A 274 1.25 7.04 15.56
CA SER A 274 1.38 8.48 15.81
C SER A 274 0.71 8.93 17.11
N LEU A 275 -0.27 8.19 17.63
CA LEU A 275 -0.89 8.43 18.95
C LEU A 275 0.08 8.25 20.12
N GLY A 276 1.17 7.49 19.91
CA GLY A 276 2.23 7.36 20.90
C GLY A 276 3.16 8.57 20.98
N LEU A 277 3.09 9.48 19.99
CA LEU A 277 3.96 10.65 19.93
C LEU A 277 3.39 11.79 20.76
N THR A 278 4.27 12.51 21.44
CA THR A 278 3.89 13.62 22.32
C THR A 278 4.44 14.96 21.81
N GLU A 279 3.63 16.01 21.92
CA GLU A 279 4.05 17.39 21.64
C GLU A 279 5.02 17.88 22.74
N GLN A 280 4.73 17.54 24.00
CA GLN A 280 5.59 17.86 25.13
C GLN A 280 6.81 16.94 25.10
N GLN A 281 8.00 17.53 25.27
CA GLN A 281 9.27 16.80 25.24
C GLN A 281 9.42 15.92 23.99
N PRO A 282 9.32 16.52 22.78
CA PRO A 282 9.27 15.78 21.52
C PRO A 282 10.54 14.98 21.23
N GLU A 283 11.65 15.26 21.92
CA GLU A 283 12.86 14.45 21.90
C GLU A 283 12.65 13.01 22.39
N ASN A 284 11.65 12.74 23.23
CA ASN A 284 11.30 11.39 23.69
C ASN A 284 10.66 10.53 22.59
N ASN A 285 10.28 11.14 21.46
CA ASN A 285 9.72 10.43 20.31
C ASN A 285 10.80 9.73 19.45
N VAL A 286 12.10 10.03 19.68
CA VAL A 286 13.26 9.43 18.98
C VAL A 286 13.65 8.11 19.61
#